data_AF-A0AAV2TVM5-F1
#
_entry.id   AF-A0AAV2TVM5-F1
#
_cell.length_a   1.000
_cell.length_b   1.000
_cell.length_c   1.000
_cell.angle_alpha   90.00
_cell.angle_beta   90.00
_cell.angle_gamma   90.00
#
_symmetry.space_group_name_H-M   'P 1'
#
loop_
_entity.id
_entity.type
_entity.pdbx_description
1 polymer ?
#
loop_
_entity_poly.entity_id
_entity_poly.type
_entity_poly.pdbx_seq_one_letter_code
_entity_poly.pdbx_strand_id
1 'polypeptide(L)'
;MTDKPADAPTAVTVCQTTCDTVDERLIRLIKNERFLCDLLQTYPYSNNGELHLPSVEQVQNVLDLHFGKAMQLTLLRGDDVKLPLVVPITARVVDLRRIVQRKVTSYLKEIHEYRSSGSPHPDTSTKEQLLLSNPQGYTEPSHETQLSLLFTSPEFISWRSVWKTKVLALIAPQGCEAGRMKFSILCKLDEINKRLLEDYNVRSGAVITFVNRLRRK
;
A
#
# COMPACT_ATOMS: atom_id res chain seq x y z
N MET A 1 7.68 -8.05 69.02
CA MET A 1 8.16 -7.15 67.96
C MET A 1 8.30 -7.96 66.69
N THR A 2 7.74 -7.37 65.64
CA THR A 2 7.57 -7.79 64.24
C THR A 2 8.82 -8.36 63.60
N ASP A 3 8.67 -9.38 62.74
CA ASP A 3 8.82 -9.18 61.30
C ASP A 3 8.26 -10.36 60.50
N LYS A 4 7.40 -10.04 59.54
CA LYS A 4 6.74 -10.95 58.61
C LYS A 4 7.32 -10.65 57.22
N PRO A 5 7.87 -11.63 56.49
CA PRO A 5 8.48 -11.36 55.19
C PRO A 5 7.40 -11.09 54.14
N ALA A 6 7.63 -10.04 53.35
CA ALA A 6 6.81 -9.67 52.21
C ALA A 6 7.10 -10.62 51.05
N ASP A 7 6.06 -11.34 50.60
CA ASP A 7 6.08 -12.19 49.42
C ASP A 7 6.22 -11.35 48.15
N ALA A 8 7.18 -11.73 47.31
CA ALA A 8 7.34 -11.19 45.97
C ALA A 8 6.26 -11.76 45.04
N PRO A 9 5.66 -10.95 44.12
CA PRO A 9 4.66 -11.45 43.20
C PRO A 9 5.28 -12.42 42.18
N THR A 10 4.83 -13.67 42.25
CA THR A 10 5.20 -14.80 41.39
C THR A 10 4.80 -14.54 39.94
N ALA A 11 5.71 -14.77 38.99
CA ALA A 11 5.57 -14.49 37.54
C ALA A 11 4.28 -15.02 36.86
N VAL A 12 3.56 -15.95 37.49
CA VAL A 12 2.30 -16.52 37.02
C VAL A 12 1.16 -15.49 36.98
N THR A 13 1.10 -14.57 37.96
CA THR A 13 0.03 -13.56 38.04
C THR A 13 0.17 -12.47 36.97
N VAL A 14 1.39 -12.24 36.47
CA VAL A 14 1.69 -11.25 35.43
C VAL A 14 1.24 -11.76 34.05
N CYS A 15 1.46 -13.04 33.74
CA CYS A 15 1.00 -13.62 32.47
C CYS A 15 -0.54 -13.71 32.37
N GLN A 16 -1.22 -14.05 33.47
CA GLN A 16 -2.69 -14.13 33.49
C GLN A 16 -3.32 -12.76 33.20
N THR A 17 -2.85 -11.71 33.89
CA THR A 17 -3.36 -10.35 33.73
C THR A 17 -3.10 -9.78 32.33
N THR A 18 -2.00 -10.16 31.67
CA THR A 18 -1.77 -9.80 30.26
C THR A 18 -2.70 -10.52 29.30
N CYS A 19 -3.04 -11.79 29.53
CA CYS A 19 -4.01 -12.50 28.69
C CYS A 19 -5.42 -11.91 28.84
N ASP A 20 -5.86 -11.65 30.08
CA ASP A 20 -7.19 -11.09 30.34
C ASP A 20 -7.37 -9.70 29.72
N THR A 21 -6.31 -8.88 29.73
CA THR A 21 -6.34 -7.54 29.11
C THR A 21 -6.29 -7.58 27.58
N VAL A 22 -5.64 -8.58 26.99
CA VAL A 22 -5.67 -8.82 25.53
C VAL A 22 -7.05 -9.29 25.11
N ASP A 23 -7.66 -10.22 25.85
CA ASP A 23 -8.99 -10.75 25.56
C ASP A 23 -10.07 -9.68 25.69
N GLU A 24 -10.03 -8.85 26.74
CA GLU A 24 -10.91 -7.68 26.89
C GLU A 24 -10.81 -6.71 25.70
N ARG A 25 -9.58 -6.40 25.25
CA ARG A 25 -9.37 -5.53 24.09
C ARG A 25 -9.84 -6.16 22.79
N LEU A 26 -9.61 -7.47 22.62
CA LEU A 26 -10.04 -8.22 21.45
C LEU A 26 -11.58 -8.31 21.39
N ILE A 27 -12.24 -8.58 22.52
CA ILE A 27 -13.70 -8.62 22.62
C ILE A 27 -14.29 -7.25 22.30
N ARG A 28 -13.71 -6.15 22.80
CA ARG A 28 -14.17 -4.78 22.46
C ARG A 28 -13.97 -4.46 20.97
N LEU A 29 -12.89 -4.96 20.36
CA LEU A 29 -12.63 -4.84 18.93
C LEU A 29 -13.63 -5.63 18.08
N ILE A 30 -13.90 -6.88 18.45
CA ILE A 30 -14.86 -7.75 17.76
C ILE A 30 -16.29 -7.21 17.90
N LYS A 31 -16.64 -6.60 19.04
CA LYS A 31 -17.94 -5.96 19.25
C LYS A 31 -18.13 -4.65 18.50
N ASN A 32 -17.07 -4.07 17.94
CA ASN A 32 -17.20 -2.87 17.11
C ASN A 32 -17.55 -3.28 15.68
N GLU A 33 -18.84 -3.29 15.37
CA GLU A 33 -19.38 -3.69 14.06
C GLU A 33 -18.72 -2.93 12.89
N ARG A 34 -18.29 -1.68 13.11
CA ARG A 34 -17.60 -0.87 12.09
C ARG A 34 -16.24 -1.45 11.72
N PHE A 35 -15.50 -1.99 12.70
CA PHE A 35 -14.22 -2.65 12.43
C PHE A 35 -14.40 -3.92 11.59
N LEU A 36 -15.44 -4.71 11.88
CA LEU A 36 -15.76 -5.89 11.07
C LEU A 36 -16.17 -5.49 9.65
N CYS A 37 -16.95 -4.42 9.49
CA CYS A 37 -17.28 -3.88 8.17
C CYS A 37 -16.03 -3.40 7.40
N ASP A 38 -15.12 -2.66 8.04
CA ASP A 38 -13.88 -2.19 7.41
C ASP A 38 -12.99 -3.37 6.98
N LEU A 39 -12.92 -4.40 7.83
CA LEU A 39 -12.16 -5.61 7.55
C LEU A 39 -12.79 -6.37 6.37
N LEU A 40 -14.11 -6.51 6.32
CA LEU A 40 -14.83 -7.19 5.23
C LEU A 40 -14.84 -6.40 3.91
N GLN A 41 -14.93 -5.07 3.94
CA GLN A 41 -14.91 -4.23 2.73
C GLN A 41 -13.54 -4.22 2.05
N THR A 42 -12.46 -4.43 2.81
CA THR A 42 -11.10 -4.50 2.27
C THR A 42 -10.83 -5.80 1.51
N TYR A 43 -11.68 -6.82 1.66
CA TYR A 43 -11.56 -8.11 0.97
C TYR A 43 -12.81 -8.42 0.16
N PRO A 44 -12.85 -8.07 -1.14
CA PRO A 44 -13.87 -8.64 -2.01
C PRO A 44 -13.70 -10.16 -2.03
N TYR A 45 -14.83 -10.86 -2.01
CA TYR A 45 -14.90 -12.30 -2.25
C TYR A 45 -14.04 -12.66 -3.46
N SER A 46 -13.14 -13.64 -3.30
CA SER A 46 -12.41 -14.18 -4.44
C SER A 46 -13.39 -14.87 -5.40
N ASN A 47 -13.15 -14.71 -6.71
CA ASN A 47 -13.73 -15.42 -7.86
C ASN A 47 -14.15 -16.89 -7.58
N ASN A 48 -13.40 -17.55 -6.69
CA ASN A 48 -13.43 -18.99 -6.52
C ASN A 48 -14.15 -19.46 -5.24
N GLY A 49 -14.78 -18.54 -4.48
CA GLY A 49 -15.48 -18.90 -3.23
C GLY A 49 -14.59 -19.29 -2.06
N GLU A 50 -13.26 -19.28 -2.23
CA GLU A 50 -12.31 -19.49 -1.14
C GLU A 50 -12.18 -18.21 -0.29
N LEU A 51 -12.54 -18.34 0.99
CA LEU A 51 -12.31 -17.33 2.02
C LEU A 51 -10.81 -17.27 2.32
N HIS A 52 -10.09 -16.39 1.64
CA HIS A 52 -8.71 -16.12 2.01
C HIS A 52 -8.69 -15.32 3.32
N LEU A 53 -8.23 -15.95 4.40
CA LEU A 53 -8.04 -15.29 5.68
C LEU A 53 -7.09 -14.09 5.53
N PRO A 54 -7.38 -12.95 6.19
CA PRO A 54 -6.49 -11.80 6.14
C PRO A 54 -5.17 -12.13 6.84
N SER A 55 -4.06 -11.68 6.25
CA SER A 55 -2.74 -11.77 6.87
C SER A 55 -2.64 -10.89 8.12
N VAL A 56 -1.68 -11.20 9.00
CA VAL A 56 -1.45 -10.43 10.23
C VAL A 56 -1.16 -8.95 9.93
N GLU A 57 -0.36 -8.66 8.89
CA GLU A 57 -0.06 -7.29 8.46
C GLU A 57 -1.31 -6.54 8.02
N GLN A 58 -2.21 -7.24 7.33
CA GLN A 58 -3.49 -6.71 6.87
C GLN A 58 -4.42 -6.33 8.03
N VAL A 59 -4.60 -7.22 9.00
CA VAL A 59 -5.40 -6.95 10.20
C VAL A 59 -4.80 -5.78 10.98
N GLN A 60 -3.48 -5.77 11.15
CA GLN A 60 -2.79 -4.68 11.84
C GLN A 60 -2.97 -3.33 11.14
N ASN A 61 -2.88 -3.31 9.80
CA ASN A 61 -3.11 -2.10 9.02
C ASN A 61 -4.54 -1.55 9.18
N VAL A 62 -5.55 -2.42 9.19
CA VAL A 62 -6.96 -2.02 9.41
C VAL A 62 -7.13 -1.47 10.82
N LEU A 63 -6.54 -2.12 11.83
CA LEU A 63 -6.55 -1.62 13.21
C LEU A 63 -5.90 -0.23 13.31
N ASP A 64 -4.74 -0.06 12.69
CA ASP A 64 -4.03 1.22 12.74
C ASP A 64 -4.78 2.33 11.99
N LEU A 65 -5.48 2.01 10.90
CA LEU A 65 -6.37 2.96 10.23
C LEU A 65 -7.58 3.31 11.11
N HIS A 66 -8.25 2.30 11.67
CA HIS A 66 -9.46 2.47 12.49
C HIS A 66 -9.19 3.33 13.73
N PHE A 67 -8.02 3.15 14.38
CA PHE A 67 -7.63 3.96 15.54
C PHE A 67 -6.91 5.27 15.17
N GLY A 68 -6.81 5.63 13.89
CA GLY A 68 -6.14 6.84 13.46
C GLY A 68 -4.66 6.87 13.85
N LYS A 69 -3.98 5.72 13.81
CA LYS A 69 -2.52 5.58 13.99
C LYS A 69 -1.78 5.52 12.65
N ALA A 70 -2.50 5.15 11.60
CA ALA A 70 -2.02 5.14 10.22
C ALA A 70 -2.91 6.01 9.32
N MET A 71 -2.37 6.34 8.15
CA MET A 71 -3.04 7.03 7.07
C MET A 71 -2.97 6.20 5.80
N GLN A 72 -4.02 6.28 4.99
CA GLN A 72 -4.12 5.61 3.71
C GLN A 72 -3.62 6.54 2.61
N LEU A 73 -2.69 6.09 1.80
CA LEU A 73 -2.20 6.80 0.62
C LEU A 73 -2.47 5.96 -0.62
N THR A 74 -2.50 6.60 -1.80
CA THR A 74 -2.57 5.90 -3.08
C THR A 74 -1.33 6.18 -3.89
N LEU A 75 -0.60 5.13 -4.28
CA LEU A 75 0.51 5.23 -5.21
C LEU A 75 0.02 5.05 -6.64
N LEU A 76 0.24 6.07 -7.47
CA LEU A 76 0.09 6.01 -8.92
C LEU A 76 1.45 5.67 -9.53
N ARG A 77 1.60 4.44 -10.04
CA ARG A 77 2.90 3.90 -10.49
C ARG A 77 3.37 4.48 -11.84
N GLY A 78 2.45 4.97 -12.66
CA GLY A 78 2.71 5.58 -13.97
C GLY A 78 2.17 4.77 -15.15
N ASP A 79 1.72 3.55 -14.90
CA ASP A 79 0.99 2.67 -15.82
C ASP A 79 -0.51 2.61 -15.47
N ASP A 80 -1.04 3.72 -14.94
CA ASP A 80 -2.42 3.87 -14.46
C ASP A 80 -2.84 2.93 -13.31
N VAL A 81 -1.93 2.08 -12.82
CA VAL A 81 -2.14 1.24 -11.64
C VAL A 81 -2.10 2.11 -10.38
N LYS A 82 -3.18 1.99 -9.61
CA LYS A 82 -3.35 2.60 -8.28
C LYS A 82 -3.13 1.55 -7.20
N LEU A 83 -2.09 1.73 -6.39
CA LEU A 83 -1.77 0.82 -5.29
C LEU A 83 -2.09 1.50 -3.95
N PRO A 84 -3.00 0.95 -3.13
CA PRO A 84 -3.25 1.46 -1.80
C PRO A 84 -2.05 1.17 -0.90
N LEU A 85 -1.65 2.17 -0.12
CA LEU A 85 -0.58 2.11 0.87
C LEU A 85 -1.14 2.49 2.24
N VAL A 86 -0.72 1.78 3.27
CA VAL A 86 -1.00 2.14 4.66
C VAL A 86 0.31 2.54 5.30
N VAL A 87 0.34 3.73 5.88
CA VAL A 87 1.57 4.35 6.38
C VAL A 87 1.30 4.92 7.78
N PRO A 88 2.17 4.70 8.77
CA PRO A 88 2.03 5.32 10.08
C PRO A 88 1.94 6.85 9.99
N ILE A 89 1.18 7.49 10.88
CA ILE A 89 1.08 8.96 10.90
C ILE A 89 2.44 9.62 11.19
N THR A 90 3.29 8.96 11.98
CA THR A 90 4.64 9.42 12.33
C THR A 90 5.69 9.08 11.27
N ALA A 91 5.28 8.49 10.14
CA ALA A 91 6.21 8.00 9.13
C ALA A 91 7.00 9.12 8.46
N ARG A 92 8.25 8.79 8.16
CA ARG A 92 9.14 9.62 7.35
C ARG A 92 9.15 9.16 5.91
N VAL A 93 9.76 9.96 5.03
CA VAL A 93 9.94 9.60 3.62
C VAL A 93 10.73 8.28 3.45
N VAL A 94 11.68 7.96 4.35
CA VAL A 94 12.36 6.65 4.33
C VAL A 94 11.40 5.48 4.51
N ASP A 95 10.44 5.62 5.42
CA ASP A 95 9.47 4.59 5.74
C ASP A 95 8.50 4.41 4.57
N LEU A 96 8.07 5.53 3.98
CA LEU A 96 7.27 5.52 2.76
C LEU A 96 7.97 4.77 1.61
N ARG A 97 9.26 5.01 1.38
CA ARG A 97 10.03 4.30 0.35
C ARG A 97 10.06 2.80 0.59
N ARG A 98 10.25 2.37 1.84
CA ARG A 98 10.24 0.94 2.21
C ARG A 98 8.86 0.32 1.98
N ILE A 99 7.79 1.02 2.36
CA ILE A 99 6.41 0.56 2.16
C ILE A 99 6.08 0.46 0.66
N VAL A 100 6.42 1.48 -0.12
CA VAL A 100 6.28 1.47 -1.59
C VAL A 100 7.03 0.30 -2.20
N GLN A 101 8.29 0.08 -1.80
CA GLN A 101 9.09 -1.02 -2.28
C GLN A 101 8.44 -2.38 -2.01
N ARG A 102 7.99 -2.61 -0.77
CA ARG A 102 7.31 -3.86 -0.40
C ARG A 102 6.02 -4.05 -1.19
N LYS A 103 5.18 -3.02 -1.29
CA LYS A 103 3.86 -3.11 -1.95
C LYS A 103 3.98 -3.35 -3.45
N VAL A 104 4.87 -2.61 -4.14
CA VAL A 104 5.10 -2.79 -5.57
C VAL A 104 5.70 -4.17 -5.86
N THR A 105 6.63 -4.64 -5.01
CA THR A 105 7.21 -5.98 -5.17
C THR A 105 6.17 -7.09 -4.97
N SER A 106 5.31 -6.98 -3.95
CA SER A 106 4.18 -7.91 -3.72
C SER A 106 3.26 -7.96 -4.92
N TYR A 107 2.81 -6.79 -5.39
CA TYR A 107 1.92 -6.68 -6.54
C TYR A 107 2.50 -7.32 -7.80
N LEU A 108 3.80 -7.14 -8.06
CA LEU A 108 4.45 -7.75 -9.22
C LEU A 108 4.63 -9.27 -9.08
N LYS A 109 4.85 -9.77 -7.86
CA LYS A 109 4.87 -11.20 -7.59
C LYS A 109 3.49 -11.82 -7.84
N GLU A 110 2.43 -11.20 -7.33
CA GLU A 110 1.05 -11.65 -7.54
C GLU A 110 0.71 -11.74 -9.04
N ILE A 111 1.08 -10.73 -9.83
CA ILE A 111 0.89 -10.77 -11.29
C ILE A 111 1.69 -11.92 -11.93
N HIS A 112 2.93 -12.12 -11.49
CA HIS A 112 3.80 -13.15 -12.06
C HIS A 112 3.29 -14.56 -11.74
N GLU A 113 2.93 -14.82 -10.48
CA GLU A 113 2.36 -16.10 -10.03
C GLU A 113 1.06 -16.42 -10.76
N TYR A 114 0.20 -15.41 -10.98
CA TYR A 114 -1.03 -15.57 -11.75
C TYR A 114 -0.77 -15.89 -13.23
N ARG A 115 0.26 -15.32 -13.85
CA ARG A 115 0.65 -15.68 -15.23
C ARG A 115 1.24 -17.08 -15.33
N SER A 116 1.97 -17.53 -14.30
CA SER A 116 2.57 -18.86 -14.26
C SER A 116 1.57 -19.98 -13.96
N SER A 117 0.42 -19.68 -13.34
CA SER A 117 -0.58 -20.68 -12.93
C SER A 117 -1.66 -20.99 -13.98
N GLY A 118 -1.69 -20.28 -15.12
CA GLY A 118 -2.52 -20.66 -16.28
C GLY A 118 -4.04 -20.69 -16.06
N SER A 119 -4.57 -20.06 -15.00
CA SER A 119 -6.00 -20.12 -14.66
C SER A 119 -6.83 -19.05 -15.41
N PRO A 120 -8.07 -19.35 -15.87
CA PRO A 120 -8.93 -18.39 -16.56
C PRO A 120 -9.54 -17.37 -15.60
N HIS A 121 -9.78 -16.16 -16.11
CA HIS A 121 -10.30 -14.99 -15.41
C HIS A 121 -11.72 -15.19 -14.84
N PRO A 122 -11.97 -14.80 -13.57
CA PRO A 122 -13.17 -14.09 -13.16
C PRO A 122 -13.53 -12.82 -13.90
N ASP A 123 -14.49 -12.78 -14.82
CA ASP A 123 -14.85 -11.53 -15.53
C ASP A 123 -15.01 -10.30 -14.64
N THR A 124 -14.41 -9.18 -15.06
CA THR A 124 -15.03 -7.84 -14.96
C THR A 124 -14.28 -6.83 -15.86
N SER A 125 -14.78 -6.66 -17.09
CA SER A 125 -15.00 -5.34 -17.72
C SER A 125 -13.85 -4.31 -17.78
N THR A 126 -12.59 -4.68 -18.07
CA THR A 126 -11.58 -3.68 -18.48
C THR A 126 -10.61 -4.16 -19.58
N LYS A 127 -10.78 -5.38 -20.09
CA LYS A 127 -9.91 -5.94 -21.14
C LYS A 127 -10.44 -5.83 -22.57
N GLU A 128 -11.74 -5.60 -22.77
CA GLU A 128 -12.32 -5.52 -24.12
C GLU A 128 -12.40 -4.10 -24.72
N GLN A 129 -12.05 -3.05 -23.96
CA GLN A 129 -11.92 -1.69 -24.54
C GLN A 129 -10.48 -1.32 -24.94
N LEU A 130 -9.51 -2.21 -24.78
CA LEU A 130 -8.11 -1.95 -25.19
C LEU A 130 -7.71 -2.58 -26.52
N LEU A 131 -8.62 -3.27 -27.24
CA LEU A 131 -8.32 -3.90 -28.53
C LEU A 131 -9.33 -3.59 -29.66
N LEU A 132 -10.18 -2.57 -29.53
CA LEU A 132 -11.12 -2.15 -30.59
C LEU A 132 -11.23 -0.62 -30.70
N SER A 133 -10.14 0.06 -31.09
CA SER A 133 -10.21 1.39 -31.71
C SER A 133 -8.93 1.73 -32.50
N ASN A 134 -8.64 0.95 -33.54
CA ASN A 134 -8.10 1.43 -34.82
C ASN A 134 -7.74 0.26 -35.74
N PRO A 135 -8.45 0.06 -36.87
CA PRO A 135 -7.98 -0.79 -37.95
C PRO A 135 -7.30 0.09 -39.00
N GLN A 136 -6.05 0.52 -38.79
CA GLN A 136 -5.10 0.91 -39.86
C GLN A 136 -3.84 1.56 -39.29
N GLY A 137 -2.69 1.10 -39.79
CA GLY A 137 -1.42 1.80 -39.68
C GLY A 137 -0.39 1.07 -38.82
N TYR A 138 0.40 0.21 -39.46
CA TYR A 138 1.70 -0.22 -38.95
C TYR A 138 2.50 0.99 -38.48
N THR A 139 2.66 1.15 -37.17
CA THR A 139 3.70 1.99 -36.60
C THR A 139 4.38 1.15 -35.54
N GLU A 140 5.69 0.97 -35.72
CA GLU A 140 6.56 0.21 -34.85
C GLU A 140 6.35 0.50 -33.35
N PRO A 141 6.51 -0.49 -32.47
CA PRO A 141 6.46 -0.27 -31.04
C PRO A 141 7.62 0.66 -30.62
N SER A 142 7.30 1.90 -30.28
CA SER A 142 8.26 2.84 -29.71
C SER A 142 8.92 2.24 -28.46
N HIS A 143 10.22 2.49 -28.29
CA HIS A 143 11.04 2.02 -27.17
C HIS A 143 10.52 2.39 -25.76
N GLU A 144 9.47 3.21 -25.63
CA GLU A 144 8.88 3.59 -24.34
C GLU A 144 7.99 2.50 -23.73
N THR A 145 7.41 1.60 -24.54
CA THR A 145 6.57 0.50 -24.04
C THR A 145 7.37 -0.59 -23.34
N GLN A 146 8.69 -0.65 -23.55
CA GLN A 146 9.61 -1.58 -22.88
C GLN A 146 9.92 -1.21 -21.42
N LEU A 147 9.51 -0.01 -20.97
CA LEU A 147 9.65 0.41 -19.56
C LEU A 147 8.39 0.12 -18.73
N SER A 148 7.36 -0.51 -19.33
CA SER A 148 6.21 -1.00 -18.58
C SER A 148 6.65 -2.05 -17.57
N LEU A 149 6.52 -1.71 -16.28
CA LEU A 149 6.76 -2.62 -15.16
C LEU A 149 5.88 -3.89 -15.20
N LEU A 150 4.90 -3.95 -16.11
CA LEU A 150 4.15 -5.16 -16.48
C LEU A 150 5.03 -6.29 -17.05
N PHE A 151 6.26 -5.99 -17.49
CA PHE A 151 7.20 -6.96 -18.07
C PHE A 151 8.48 -7.15 -17.25
N THR A 152 8.70 -6.34 -16.21
CA THR A 152 9.84 -6.53 -15.31
C THR A 152 9.47 -7.55 -14.24
N SER A 153 10.13 -8.71 -14.23
CA SER A 153 10.01 -9.61 -13.07
C SER A 153 10.41 -8.84 -11.80
N PRO A 154 9.71 -9.08 -10.66
CA PRO A 154 9.98 -8.39 -9.40
C PRO A 154 11.46 -8.47 -8.96
N GLU A 155 12.19 -9.49 -9.42
CA GLU A 155 13.61 -9.73 -9.13
C GLU A 155 14.55 -8.74 -9.85
N PHE A 156 14.10 -8.10 -10.92
CA PHE A 156 14.91 -7.19 -11.73
C PHE A 156 14.77 -5.72 -11.34
N ILE A 157 13.90 -5.38 -10.39
CA ILE A 157 13.76 -4.00 -9.93
C ILE A 157 14.91 -3.63 -9.00
N SER A 158 15.87 -2.89 -9.56
CA SER A 158 16.91 -2.24 -8.77
C SER A 158 16.34 -1.03 -8.03
N TRP A 159 15.76 -1.25 -6.85
CA TRP A 159 15.25 -0.19 -5.98
C TRP A 159 16.29 0.89 -5.68
N ARG A 160 17.56 0.51 -5.59
CA ARG A 160 18.68 1.47 -5.46
C ARG A 160 18.75 2.43 -6.65
N SER A 161 18.60 1.92 -7.87
CA SER A 161 18.57 2.73 -9.09
C SER A 161 17.31 3.61 -9.16
N VAL A 162 16.15 3.05 -8.80
CA VAL A 162 14.89 3.79 -8.73
C VAL A 162 15.02 4.98 -7.78
N TRP A 163 15.47 4.77 -6.54
CA TRP A 163 15.61 5.87 -5.57
C TRP A 163 16.75 6.85 -5.89
N LYS A 164 17.70 6.46 -6.75
CA LYS A 164 18.75 7.36 -7.26
C LYS A 164 18.21 8.31 -8.32
N THR A 165 17.34 7.81 -9.20
CA THR A 165 16.85 8.52 -10.40
C THR A 165 15.46 9.14 -10.23
N LYS A 166 14.65 8.60 -9.32
CA LYS A 166 13.27 9.00 -9.05
C LYS A 166 13.10 9.43 -7.60
N VAL A 167 12.12 10.30 -7.38
CA VAL A 167 11.61 10.65 -6.05
C VAL A 167 10.10 10.49 -6.05
N LEU A 168 9.50 10.36 -4.87
CA LEU A 168 8.05 10.38 -4.74
C LEU A 168 7.59 11.84 -4.75
N ALA A 169 6.40 12.09 -5.27
CA ALA A 169 5.78 13.40 -5.26
C ALA A 169 4.31 13.28 -4.90
N LEU A 170 3.83 14.22 -4.08
CA LEU A 170 2.42 14.45 -3.84
C LEU A 170 1.82 15.13 -5.08
N ILE A 171 0.67 14.64 -5.53
CA ILE A 171 -0.03 15.19 -6.68
C ILE A 171 -1.42 15.66 -6.29
N ALA A 172 -1.88 16.74 -6.92
CA ALA A 172 -3.29 17.10 -6.89
C ALA A 172 -4.00 16.38 -8.03
N PRO A 173 -5.17 15.76 -7.77
CA PRO A 173 -6.04 15.33 -8.84
C PRO A 173 -6.56 16.59 -9.54
N GLN A 174 -6.14 16.83 -10.78
CA GLN A 174 -6.85 17.79 -11.64
C GLN A 174 -7.92 17.03 -12.42
N GLY A 175 -9.04 17.69 -12.69
CA GLY A 175 -10.23 17.11 -13.30
C GLY A 175 -9.91 16.26 -14.53
N CYS A 176 -10.64 15.15 -14.65
CA CYS A 176 -10.61 14.27 -15.82
C CYS A 176 -11.17 15.03 -17.03
N GLU A 177 -10.30 15.59 -17.87
CA GLU A 177 -10.66 15.91 -19.25
C GLU A 177 -9.92 14.96 -20.20
N ALA A 178 -10.70 14.18 -20.95
CA ALA A 178 -10.32 13.48 -22.17
C ALA A 178 -9.03 12.62 -22.10
N GLY A 179 -8.99 11.62 -21.22
CA GLY A 179 -8.12 10.44 -21.39
C GLY A 179 -6.62 10.64 -21.16
N ARG A 180 -6.17 11.83 -20.72
CA ARG A 180 -4.82 12.02 -20.16
C ARG A 180 -4.94 12.52 -18.73
N MET A 181 -4.58 11.68 -17.75
CA MET A 181 -4.46 12.13 -16.36
C MET A 181 -3.33 13.16 -16.26
N LYS A 182 -3.69 14.43 -16.39
CA LYS A 182 -2.77 15.54 -16.14
C LYS A 182 -2.81 15.83 -14.65
N PHE A 183 -1.80 15.36 -13.92
CA PHE A 183 -1.64 15.67 -12.51
C PHE A 183 -0.65 16.82 -12.33
N SER A 184 -0.96 17.74 -11.41
CA SER A 184 0.02 18.74 -10.98
C SER A 184 0.78 18.23 -9.77
N ILE A 185 2.11 18.27 -9.85
CA ILE A 185 2.98 17.97 -8.72
C ILE A 185 2.83 19.10 -7.70
N LEU A 186 2.31 18.77 -6.51
CA LEU A 186 2.20 19.69 -5.39
C LEU A 186 3.53 19.83 -4.66
N CYS A 187 4.17 18.69 -4.37
CA CYS A 187 5.43 18.69 -3.64
C CYS A 187 6.25 17.43 -3.97
N LYS A 188 7.58 17.58 -4.04
CA LYS A 188 8.50 16.44 -4.11
C LYS A 188 8.91 16.02 -2.70
N LEU A 189 8.93 14.72 -2.45
CA LEU A 189 9.32 14.08 -1.20
C LEU A 189 10.78 13.60 -1.33
N ASP A 190 11.71 14.55 -1.43
CA ASP A 190 13.12 14.27 -1.71
C ASP A 190 13.96 14.11 -0.43
N GLU A 191 13.60 14.83 0.64
CA GLU A 191 14.27 14.73 1.94
C GLU A 191 13.80 13.51 2.73
N ILE A 192 14.71 12.58 2.97
CA ILE A 192 14.45 11.23 3.48
C ILE A 192 13.99 11.22 4.95
N ASN A 193 14.49 12.17 5.74
CA ASN A 193 14.28 12.22 7.19
C ASN A 193 13.05 13.04 7.60
N LYS A 194 12.46 13.79 6.67
CA LYS A 194 11.27 14.59 6.91
C LYS A 194 10.04 13.70 7.09
N ARG A 195 9.16 14.13 7.98
CA ARG A 195 7.88 13.50 8.29
C ARG A 195 6.87 13.87 7.22
N LEU A 196 6.03 12.89 6.87
CA LEU A 196 5.05 13.07 5.81
C LEU A 196 3.95 14.06 6.21
N LEU A 197 3.42 13.94 7.43
CA LEU A 197 2.30 14.77 7.89
C LEU A 197 2.76 16.20 8.22
N GLU A 198 3.80 16.35 9.03
CA GLU A 198 4.23 17.66 9.57
C GLU A 198 4.97 18.51 8.52
N ASP A 199 5.91 17.92 7.78
CA ASP A 199 6.78 18.71 6.88
C ASP A 199 6.18 18.86 5.47
N TYR A 200 5.41 17.87 5.01
CA TYR A 200 4.88 17.83 3.64
C TYR A 200 3.35 17.92 3.57
N ASN A 201 2.66 18.05 4.71
CA ASN A 201 1.20 18.09 4.80
C ASN A 201 0.50 16.91 4.07
N VAL A 202 1.14 15.75 4.02
CA VAL A 202 0.56 14.54 3.43
C VAL A 202 -0.49 14.00 4.40
N ARG A 203 -1.75 13.92 3.95
CA ARG A 203 -2.88 13.42 4.74
C ARG A 203 -3.41 12.10 4.20
N SER A 204 -4.27 11.43 4.98
CA SER A 204 -5.02 10.27 4.50
C SER A 204 -5.84 10.65 3.26
N GLY A 205 -5.87 9.78 2.26
CA GLY A 205 -6.45 9.99 0.93
C GLY A 205 -5.52 10.65 -0.08
N ALA A 206 -4.31 11.07 0.31
CA ALA A 206 -3.36 11.68 -0.62
C ALA A 206 -2.88 10.69 -1.70
N VAL A 207 -2.66 11.24 -2.90
CA VAL A 207 -2.14 10.49 -4.05
C VAL A 207 -0.69 10.88 -4.28
N ILE A 208 0.18 9.87 -4.41
CA ILE A 208 1.60 10.04 -4.66
C ILE A 208 2.00 9.34 -5.96
N THR A 209 3.04 9.84 -6.62
CA THR A 209 3.58 9.21 -7.84
C THR A 209 5.10 9.31 -7.91
N PHE A 210 5.71 8.53 -8.79
CA PHE A 210 7.13 8.62 -9.08
C PHE A 210 7.40 9.76 -10.07
N VAL A 211 8.34 10.63 -9.73
CA VAL A 211 8.80 11.70 -10.61
C VAL A 211 10.31 11.66 -10.77
N ASN A 212 10.81 12.12 -11.92
CA ASN A 212 12.25 12.22 -12.16
C ASN A 212 12.90 13.19 -11.18
N ARG A 213 14.03 12.76 -10.61
CA ARG A 213 14.93 13.64 -9.87
C ARG A 213 15.65 14.48 -10.93
N LEU A 214 15.21 15.73 -11.11
CA LEU A 214 15.91 16.68 -11.98
C LEU A 214 17.35 16.77 -11.48
N ARG A 215 18.32 16.50 -12.36
CA ARG A 215 19.73 16.75 -12.04
C ARG A 215 19.86 18.26 -11.82
N ARG A 216 20.29 18.68 -10.63
CA ARG A 216 20.80 20.05 -10.45
C ARG A 216 21.95 20.20 -11.44
N LYS A 217 21.83 21.15 -12.37
CA LYS A 217 22.93 21.59 -13.24
C LYS A 217 23.96 22.31 -12.39
#